data_AF-A0A920EFU8-F1
#
_entry.id   AF-A0A920EFU8-F1
#
_cell.length_a   1.000
_cell.length_b   1.000
_cell.length_c   1.000
_cell.angle_alpha   90.00
_cell.angle_beta   90.00
_cell.angle_gamma   90.00
#
_symmetry.space_group_name_H-M   'P 1'
#
loop_
_entity.id
_entity.type
_entity.pdbx_description
1 polymer ?
#
loop_
_entity_poly.entity_id
_entity_poly.type
_entity_poly.pdbx_seq_one_letter_code
_entity_poly.pdbx_strand_id
1 'polypeptide(L)'
;MNRVLLNIVIILCGYSFLSYSEPDSQSVMEGTPPTRDSQATMKNYRDYPFSGWTFQNMGAPLNIVMVPRGGDIAELNQPSNQALGKKYL
;
A
#
# COMPACT_ATOMS: atom_id res chain seq x y z
N MET A 1 11.97 11.19 49.00
CA MET A 1 10.72 10.86 48.27
C MET A 1 10.71 11.33 46.82
N ASN A 2 11.30 12.49 46.49
CA ASN A 2 11.26 13.06 45.13
C ASN A 2 12.10 12.32 44.06
N ARG A 3 13.19 11.64 44.42
CA ARG A 3 14.03 10.91 43.44
C ARG A 3 13.43 9.59 42.97
N VAL A 4 12.70 8.90 43.84
CA VAL A 4 12.04 7.62 43.53
C VAL A 4 10.82 7.85 42.65
N LEU A 5 10.03 8.89 42.94
CA LEU A 5 8.90 9.30 42.09
C LEU A 5 9.36 9.78 40.70
N LEU A 6 10.48 10.51 40.61
CA LEU A 6 11.06 10.94 39.33
C LEU A 6 11.49 9.76 38.45
N ASN A 7 12.11 8.73 39.05
CA ASN A 7 12.52 7.52 38.33
C ASN A 7 11.32 6.68 37.85
N ILE A 8 10.22 6.65 38.61
CA ILE A 8 8.98 5.95 38.21
C ILE A 8 8.32 6.64 36.99
N VAL A 9 8.31 7.98 36.93
CA VAL A 9 7.76 8.73 35.79
C VAL A 9 8.57 8.51 34.51
N ILE A 10 9.90 8.41 34.60
CA ILE A 10 10.77 8.16 33.45
C ILE A 10 10.57 6.74 32.90
N ILE A 11 10.34 5.75 33.78
CA ILE A 11 10.10 4.35 33.40
C ILE A 11 8.69 4.19 32.77
N LEU A 12 7.69 4.96 33.20
CA LEU A 12 6.33 4.92 32.64
C LEU A 12 6.23 5.58 31.24
N CYS A 13 7.11 6.54 30.93
CA CYS A 13 7.13 7.26 29.65
C CYS A 13 8.01 6.58 28.58
N GLY A 14 8.80 5.57 28.95
CA GLY A 14 9.70 4.85 28.05
C GLY A 14 9.04 3.75 27.20
N TYR A 15 7.76 3.46 27.42
CA TYR A 15 7.04 2.44 26.65
C TYR A 15 6.42 3.04 25.40
N SER A 16 7.11 2.81 24.27
CA SER A 16 6.56 2.66 22.91
C SER A 16 6.45 3.92 22.05
N PHE A 17 7.58 4.32 21.44
CA PHE A 17 7.53 4.68 20.03
C PHE A 17 7.68 3.39 19.23
N LEU A 18 6.56 2.77 18.87
CA LEU A 18 6.57 1.76 17.82
C LEU A 18 6.78 2.54 16.51
N SER A 19 8.03 2.74 16.11
CA SER A 19 8.33 3.24 14.77
C SER A 19 7.88 2.18 13.77
N TYR A 20 6.71 2.39 13.17
CA TYR A 20 6.37 1.72 11.92
C TYR A 20 7.33 2.26 10.87
N SER A 21 8.42 1.53 10.59
CA SER A 21 9.13 1.77 9.35
C SER A 21 8.19 1.31 8.25
N GLU A 22 7.77 2.23 7.38
CA GLU A 22 7.20 1.84 6.11
C GLU A 22 8.20 0.86 5.48
N PRO A 23 7.83 -0.41 5.24
CA PRO A 23 8.76 -1.37 4.68
C PRO A 23 9.31 -0.74 3.41
N ASP A 24 10.66 -0.65 3.32
CA ASP A 24 11.37 -0.16 2.14
C ASP A 24 10.69 -0.78 0.93
N SER A 25 9.96 0.03 0.17
CA SER A 25 8.95 -0.48 -0.75
C SER A 25 9.72 -1.11 -1.89
N GLN A 26 10.02 -2.41 -1.76
CA GLN A 26 10.75 -3.15 -2.78
C GLN A 26 10.02 -2.89 -4.09
N SER A 27 10.72 -2.24 -5.00
CA SER A 27 10.11 -1.77 -6.24
C SER A 27 9.72 -2.98 -7.08
N VAL A 28 8.41 -3.20 -7.21
CA VAL A 28 7.83 -4.37 -7.89
C VAL A 28 7.80 -4.11 -9.38
N MET A 29 8.29 -5.07 -10.17
CA MET A 29 8.27 -5.03 -11.64
C MET A 29 8.96 -3.78 -12.25
N GLU A 30 9.91 -3.15 -11.54
CA GLU A 30 10.71 -2.05 -12.08
C GLU A 30 11.82 -2.56 -13.02
N GLY A 31 12.03 -1.82 -14.11
CA GLY A 31 12.99 -2.16 -15.16
C GLY A 31 12.38 -3.04 -16.26
N THR A 32 13.14 -3.28 -17.34
CA THR A 32 12.72 -4.14 -18.44
C THR A 32 13.93 -4.92 -18.99
N PRO A 33 14.06 -6.22 -18.66
CA PRO A 33 13.19 -7.01 -17.80
C PRO A 33 13.36 -6.65 -16.31
N PRO A 34 12.32 -6.86 -15.48
CA PRO A 34 12.45 -6.72 -14.03
C PRO A 34 13.41 -7.76 -13.45
N THR A 35 14.10 -7.41 -12.37
CA THR A 35 14.98 -8.34 -11.65
C THR A 35 14.18 -9.54 -11.13
N ARG A 36 14.83 -10.69 -10.98
CA ARG A 36 14.16 -11.91 -10.53
C ARG A 36 13.40 -11.72 -9.22
N ASP A 37 13.96 -10.96 -8.28
CA ASP A 37 13.37 -10.80 -6.96
C ASP A 37 12.23 -9.77 -6.95
N SER A 38 12.17 -8.85 -7.93
CA SER A 38 11.07 -7.89 -8.08
C SER A 38 9.89 -8.41 -8.92
N GLN A 39 10.00 -9.62 -9.47
CA GLN A 39 8.96 -10.18 -10.34
C GLN A 39 7.70 -10.58 -9.57
N ALA A 40 6.57 -10.05 -10.03
CA ALA A 40 5.25 -10.54 -9.66
C ALA A 40 4.98 -11.88 -10.35
N THR A 41 4.56 -12.87 -9.57
CA THR A 41 4.31 -14.25 -9.99
C THR A 41 3.00 -14.75 -9.41
N MET A 42 2.48 -15.86 -9.92
CA MET A 42 1.30 -16.51 -9.34
C MET A 42 1.51 -16.94 -7.88
N LYS A 43 2.75 -17.10 -7.43
CA LYS A 43 3.07 -17.47 -6.05
C LYS A 43 2.89 -16.31 -5.06
N ASN A 44 3.26 -15.08 -5.46
CA ASN A 44 3.38 -13.93 -4.56
C ASN A 44 2.39 -12.79 -4.87
N TYR A 45 1.50 -12.94 -5.87
CA TYR A 45 0.69 -11.81 -6.36
C TYR A 45 -0.24 -11.16 -5.32
N ARG A 46 -0.54 -11.83 -4.21
CA ARG A 46 -1.41 -11.32 -3.12
C ARG A 46 -0.62 -10.71 -1.97
N ASP A 47 0.68 -10.97 -1.92
CA ASP A 47 1.53 -10.59 -0.81
C ASP A 47 2.01 -9.15 -1.00
N TYR A 48 2.10 -8.38 0.08
CA TYR A 48 2.78 -7.09 0.04
C TYR A 48 4.30 -7.32 -0.18
N PRO A 49 5.00 -6.54 -1.02
CA PRO A 49 4.52 -5.38 -1.78
C PRO A 49 3.93 -5.69 -3.17
N PHE A 50 4.01 -6.94 -3.64
CA PHE A 50 3.58 -7.35 -4.98
C PHE A 50 2.11 -7.05 -5.27
N SER A 51 1.22 -7.16 -4.28
CA SER A 51 -0.20 -6.85 -4.40
C SER A 51 -0.49 -5.42 -4.84
N GLY A 52 0.36 -4.45 -4.45
CA GLY A 52 0.21 -3.06 -4.86
C GLY A 52 0.30 -2.87 -6.38
N TRP A 53 1.18 -3.65 -7.03
CA TRP A 53 1.35 -3.65 -8.48
C TRP A 53 0.39 -4.62 -9.17
N THR A 54 0.21 -5.84 -8.66
CA THR A 54 -0.59 -6.89 -9.31
C THR A 54 -2.07 -6.53 -9.35
N PHE A 55 -2.59 -5.78 -8.38
CA PHE A 55 -3.99 -5.36 -8.38
C PHE A 55 -4.32 -4.35 -9.48
N GLN A 56 -3.30 -3.65 -9.99
CA GLN A 56 -3.40 -2.76 -11.13
C GLN A 56 -3.08 -3.48 -12.46
N ASN A 57 -2.42 -4.64 -12.40
CA ASN A 57 -1.89 -5.40 -13.53
C ASN A 57 -2.30 -6.88 -13.46
N MET A 58 -3.55 -7.16 -13.12
CA MET A 58 -4.00 -8.51 -12.74
C MET A 58 -3.82 -9.56 -13.85
N GLY A 59 -3.79 -9.12 -15.11
CA GLY A 59 -3.52 -9.99 -16.26
C GLY A 59 -2.09 -10.54 -16.34
N ALA A 60 -1.14 -10.04 -15.55
CA ALA A 60 0.22 -10.59 -15.49
C ALA A 60 0.25 -11.95 -14.75
N PRO A 61 -0.26 -12.06 -13.51
CA PRO A 61 -0.29 -13.35 -12.80
C PRO A 61 -1.52 -14.21 -13.09
N LEU A 62 -2.66 -13.62 -13.50
CA LEU A 62 -3.93 -14.33 -13.66
C LEU A 62 -4.41 -14.35 -15.12
N ASN A 63 -5.16 -15.39 -15.46
CA ASN A 63 -5.96 -15.42 -16.68
C ASN A 63 -7.12 -14.42 -16.53
N ILE A 64 -7.26 -13.50 -17.50
CA ILE A 64 -8.33 -12.51 -17.53
C ILE A 64 -9.23 -12.73 -18.75
N VAL A 65 -10.51 -12.41 -18.60
CA VAL A 65 -11.48 -12.35 -19.70
C VAL A 65 -11.82 -10.90 -19.95
N MET A 66 -11.72 -10.47 -21.21
CA MET A 66 -12.11 -9.12 -21.61
C MET A 66 -13.63 -9.00 -21.55
N VAL A 67 -14.13 -8.07 -20.73
CA VAL A 67 -15.54 -7.69 -20.71
C VAL A 67 -15.68 -6.40 -21.52
N PRO A 68 -16.15 -6.48 -22.78
CA PRO A 68 -16.31 -5.28 -23.60
C PRO A 68 -17.37 -4.38 -22.97
N ARG A 69 -17.08 -3.07 -22.89
CA ARG A 69 -18.12 -2.09 -22.60
C ARG A 69 -18.99 -1.90 -23.85
N GLY A 70 -20.30 -1.95 -23.67
CA GLY A 70 -21.29 -1.58 -24.69
C GLY A 70 -22.03 -0.30 -24.33
N GLY A 71 -22.68 0.31 -25.31
CA GLY A 71 -23.52 1.49 -25.12
C GLY A 71 -22.74 2.79 -24.83
N ASP A 72 -23.48 3.85 -24.57
CA ASP A 72 -22.93 5.19 -24.32
C ASP A 72 -22.21 5.28 -22.97
N ILE A 73 -21.34 6.29 -22.83
CA ILE A 73 -20.68 6.59 -21.55
C ILE A 73 -21.64 7.46 -20.74
N ALA A 74 -22.08 6.98 -19.58
CA ALA A 74 -22.84 7.80 -18.65
C ALA A 74 -21.93 8.88 -18.05
N GLU A 75 -22.26 10.15 -18.27
CA GLU A 75 -21.54 11.26 -17.66
C GLU A 75 -21.85 11.36 -16.17
N LEU A 76 -20.81 11.55 -15.35
CA LEU A 76 -20.98 11.83 -13.94
C LEU A 76 -21.42 13.29 -13.79
N ASN A 77 -22.71 13.51 -13.58
CA ASN A 77 -23.30 14.85 -13.43
C ASN A 77 -22.99 15.54 -12.08
N GLN A 78 -22.05 15.00 -11.31
CA GLN A 78 -21.65 15.56 -10.02
C GLN A 78 -20.25 16.16 -10.13
N PRO A 79 -20.03 17.38 -9.63
CA PRO A 79 -18.69 17.95 -9.58
C PRO A 79 -17.78 17.03 -8.77
N SER A 80 -16.55 16.82 -9.26
CA SER A 80 -15.56 16.03 -8.55
C SER A 80 -15.36 16.60 -7.14
N ASN A 81 -15.65 15.83 -6.11
CA ASN A 81 -15.30 16.23 -4.75
C ASN A 81 -13.79 16.04 -4.57
N GLN A 82 -13.04 17.13 -4.73
CA GLN A 82 -11.59 17.15 -4.64
C GLN A 82 -11.04 16.82 -3.23
N ALA A 83 -11.91 16.75 -2.22
CA ALA A 83 -11.53 16.30 -0.88
C ALA A 83 -11.49 14.76 -0.76
N LEU A 84 -12.15 14.02 -1.66
CA LEU A 84 -12.11 12.56 -1.69
C LEU A 84 -10.68 12.11 -2.04
N GLY A 85 -10.12 11.23 -1.21
CA GLY A 85 -8.77 10.67 -1.41
C GLY A 85 -7.62 11.51 -0.87
N LYS A 86 -7.87 12.70 -0.31
CA LYS A 86 -6.83 13.42 0.44
C LYS A 86 -6.60 12.73 1.79
N LYS A 87 -5.36 12.31 2.05
CA LYS A 87 -4.94 11.96 3.42
C LYS A 87 -5.04 13.23 4.27
N TYR A 88 -5.80 13.17 5.36
CA TYR A 88 -5.69 14.16 6.42
C TYR A 88 -4.29 13.96 7.03
N LEU A 89 -3.38 14.89 6.76
CA LEU A 89 -2.08 14.97 7.40
C LEU A 89 -2.23 15.66 8.76
#